data_AF-A0A5E4GHA7-F1
#
_entry.id   AF-A0A5E4GHA7-F1
#
_cell.length_a   1.000
_cell.length_b   1.000
_cell.length_c   1.000
_cell.angle_alpha   90.00
_cell.angle_beta   90.00
_cell.angle_gamma   90.00
#
_symmetry.space_group_name_H-M   'P 1'
#
loop_
_entity.id
_entity.type
_entity.pdbx_description
1 polymer ?
#
loop_
_entity_poly.entity_id
_entity_poly.type
_entity_poly.pdbx_seq_one_letter_code
_entity_poly.pdbx_strand_id
1 'polypeptide(L)' 'DILTKEIIGRGTKRGGLYYVDDFSMGRANSVKHPSDDKHQQIWLWHRRLGHPSFGYMRHLLPELFSVFKDSDFKCDT' A
#
# COMPACT_ATOMS: atom_id res chain seq x y z
N ASP A 1 9.04 18.90 6.55
CA ASP A 1 7.99 19.92 6.40
C ASP A 1 8.68 21.26 6.06
N ILE A 2 8.10 22.05 5.14
CA ILE A 2 8.80 23.23 4.57
C ILE A 2 8.91 24.39 5.57
N LEU A 3 8.03 24.42 6.57
CA LEU A 3 7.99 25.46 7.61
C LEU A 3 8.90 25.09 8.79
N THR A 4 8.87 23.83 9.22
CA THR A 4 9.66 23.29 10.34
C THR A 4 11.06 22.87 9.92
N LYS A 5 11.32 22.74 8.60
CA LYS A 5 12.55 22.16 8.03
C LYS A 5 12.90 20.79 8.62
N GLU A 6 11.90 20.10 9.18
CA GLU A 6 12.10 18.80 9.81
C GLU A 6 12.47 17.77 8.75
N ILE A 7 13.62 17.12 8.97
CA ILE A 7 14.13 16.04 8.12
C ILE A 7 13.40 14.75 8.55
N ILE A 8 12.69 14.12 7.62
CA ILE A 8 11.97 12.86 7.84
C ILE A 8 12.97 11.69 7.75
N GLY A 9 13.89 11.64 8.72
CA GLY A 9 14.90 10.59 8.87
C GLY A 9 16.28 10.93 8.29
N ARG A 10 17.34 10.53 8.99
CA ARG A 10 18.73 10.61 8.51
C ARG A 10 19.12 9.34 7.76
N GLY A 11 20.01 9.45 6.78
CA GLY A 11 20.53 8.28 6.08
C GLY A 11 22.04 8.31 5.85
N THR A 12 22.65 7.12 5.87
CA THR A 12 24.08 6.88 5.68
C THR A 12 24.32 6.04 4.43
N LYS A 13 25.31 6.41 3.63
CA LYS A 13 25.76 5.63 2.46
C LYS A 13 26.80 4.59 2.89
N ARG A 14 26.58 3.31 2.60
CA ARG A 14 27.55 2.21 2.83
C ARG A 14 27.58 1.29 1.62
N GLY A 15 28.77 1.00 1.09
CA GLY A 15 28.93 0.07 -0.03
C GLY A 15 28.18 0.45 -1.32
N GLY A 16 27.90 1.74 -1.54
CA GLY A 16 27.11 2.21 -2.69
C GLY A 16 25.59 2.22 -2.47
N LEU A 17 25.11 1.73 -1.33
CA LEU A 17 23.69 1.72 -0.96
C LEU A 17 23.40 2.79 0.10
N TYR A 18 22.21 3.38 0.06
CA TYR A 18 21.73 4.34 1.05
C TYR A 18 20.88 3.62 2.11
N TYR A 19 21.23 3.80 3.38
CA TYR A 19 20.51 3.29 4.55
C TYR A 19 19.87 4.45 5.29
N VAL A 20 18.72 4.27 5.91
CA VAL A 20 18.07 5.28 6.76
C VAL A 20 18.27 4.85 8.22
N ASP A 21 18.97 5.67 9.00
CA ASP A 21 19.39 5.35 10.38
C ASP A 21 18.29 5.61 11.42
N ASP A 22 17.43 6.61 11.18
CA ASP A 22 16.36 7.01 12.13
C ASP A 22 15.02 6.34 11.78
N PHE A 23 15.00 5.00 11.77
CA PHE A 23 13.77 4.24 11.55
C PHE A 23 12.93 4.13 12.84
N SER A 24 12.20 5.19 13.19
CA SER A 24 11.11 5.05 14.16
C SER A 24 9.95 4.30 13.48
N MET A 25 9.72 3.05 13.89
CA MET A 25 8.66 2.18 13.33
C MET A 25 7.25 2.82 13.42
N GLY A 26 7.07 3.84 14.28
CA GLY A 26 5.83 4.61 14.41
C GLY A 26 5.60 5.74 13.39
N ARG A 27 6.60 6.14 12.59
CA ARG A 27 6.47 7.20 11.56
C ARG A 27 6.60 6.71 10.13
N ALA A 28 7.01 5.46 9.93
CA ALA A 28 6.94 4.85 8.61
C ALA A 28 5.46 4.64 8.25
N ASN A 29 5.08 4.94 7.01
CA ASN A 29 3.96 4.22 6.39
C ASN A 29 4.41 2.77 6.33
N SER A 30 4.24 2.03 7.43
CA SER A 30 4.33 0.59 7.39
C SER A 30 3.26 0.20 6.39
N VAL A 31 3.67 -0.13 5.16
CA VAL A 31 2.88 -1.06 4.37
C VAL A 31 2.97 -2.33 5.20
N LYS A 32 2.09 -2.43 6.21
CA LYS A 32 1.82 -3.71 6.86
C LYS A 32 1.64 -4.63 5.68
N HIS A 33 2.48 -5.67 5.61
CA HIS A 33 2.26 -6.74 4.65
C HIS A 33 0.77 -6.99 4.73
N PRO A 34 0.03 -6.73 3.64
CA PRO A 34 -1.41 -6.63 3.78
C PRO A 34 -1.80 -7.92 4.44
N SER A 35 -2.49 -7.79 5.57
CA SER A 35 -2.89 -8.95 6.36
C SER A 35 -3.42 -10.00 5.39
N ASP A 36 -3.28 -11.27 5.72
CA ASP A 36 -3.78 -12.38 4.89
C ASP A 36 -5.30 -12.25 4.56
N ASP A 37 -5.95 -11.25 5.15
CA ASP A 37 -7.15 -10.60 4.66
C ASP A 37 -7.03 -10.04 3.22
N LYS A 38 -7.29 -10.93 2.27
CA LYS A 38 -7.49 -10.65 0.85
C LYS A 38 -8.49 -9.51 0.58
N HIS A 39 -9.47 -9.27 1.44
CA HIS A 39 -10.44 -8.19 1.26
C HIS A 39 -9.76 -6.81 1.37
N GLN A 40 -8.88 -6.63 2.36
CA GLN A 40 -8.08 -5.39 2.48
C GLN A 40 -7.12 -5.18 1.31
N GLN A 41 -6.55 -6.27 0.78
CA GLN A 41 -5.69 -6.22 -0.40
C GLN A 41 -6.45 -5.74 -1.64
N ILE A 42 -7.67 -6.25 -1.86
CA ILE A 42 -8.51 -5.83 -2.98
C ILE A 42 -8.80 -4.32 -2.89
N TRP A 43 -9.20 -3.83 -1.72
CA TRP A 43 -9.44 -2.40 -1.49
C TRP A 43 -8.19 -1.53 -1.69
N LEU A 44 -7.03 -2.02 -1.25
CA LEU A 44 -5.76 -1.33 -1.42
C LEU A 44 -5.43 -1.16 -2.91
N TRP A 45 -5.53 -2.24 -3.69
CA TRP A 45 -5.25 -2.21 -5.12
C TRP A 45 -6.28 -1.36 -5.88
N HIS A 46 -7.55 -1.42 -5.50
CA HIS A 46 -8.61 -0.61 -6.09
C HIS A 46 -8.31 0.89 -5.94
N ARG A 47 -7.90 1.33 -4.74
CA ARG A 47 -7.52 2.74 -4.51
C ARG A 47 -6.23 3.13 -5.23
N ARG A 48 -5.21 2.25 -5.23
CA ARG A 48 -3.91 2.52 -5.88
C ARG A 48 -4.00 2.61 -7.39
N LEU A 49 -4.91 1.86 -8.01
CA LEU A 49 -5.11 1.83 -9.46
C LEU A 49 -6.09 2.90 -9.96
N GLY A 50 -6.64 3.75 -9.08
CA GLY A 50 -7.55 4.83 -9.48
C GLY A 50 -8.99 4.37 -9.67
N HIS A 51 -9.51 3.56 -8.75
CA HIS A 51 -10.90 3.11 -8.71
C HIS A 51 -11.39 2.31 -9.94
N PRO A 52 -10.61 1.36 -10.49
CA PRO A 52 -11.11 0.50 -11.55
C PRO A 52 -12.26 -0.38 -11.06
N SER A 53 -13.10 -0.86 -11.99
CA SER A 53 -14.17 -1.81 -11.66
C SER A 53 -13.59 -3.11 -11.08
N PHE A 54 -14.29 -3.70 -10.09
CA PHE A 54 -13.86 -4.96 -9.46
C PHE A 54 -13.79 -6.11 -10.46
N GLY A 55 -14.71 -6.13 -11.44
CA GLY A 55 -14.65 -7.08 -12.55
C GLY A 55 -13.37 -6.94 -13.38
N TYR A 56 -12.90 -5.72 -13.68
CA TYR A 56 -11.63 -5.52 -14.38
C TYR A 56 -10.43 -5.97 -13.52
N MET A 57 -10.43 -5.62 -12.23
CA MET A 57 -9.37 -6.05 -11.31
C MET A 57 -9.30 -7.58 -11.16
N ARG A 58 -10.43 -8.28 -11.19
CA ARG A 58 -10.48 -9.74 -11.14
C ARG A 58 -9.74 -10.41 -12.30
N HIS A 59 -9.74 -9.80 -13.48
CA HIS A 59 -8.96 -10.29 -14.62
C HIS A 59 -7.46 -10.07 -14.43
N LEU A 60 -7.07 -8.97 -13.78
CA LEU A 60 -5.66 -8.63 -13.52
C LEU A 60 -5.05 -9.45 -12.38
N LEU A 61 -5.85 -9.76 -11.35
CA LEU A 61 -5.39 -10.39 -10.10
C LEU A 61 -6.31 -11.56 -9.68
N PRO A 62 -6.43 -12.65 -10.48
CA PRO A 62 -7.43 -13.71 -10.24
C PRO A 62 -7.30 -14.38 -8.87
N GLU A 63 -6.06 -14.62 -8.43
CA GLU A 63 -5.75 -15.25 -7.13
C GLU A 63 -6.33 -14.46 -5.95
N LEU A 64 -6.38 -13.13 -6.07
CA LEU A 64 -6.83 -12.25 -5.02
C LEU A 64 -8.36 -12.29 -4.87
N PHE A 65 -9.07 -12.44 -5.99
CA PHE A 65 -10.54 -12.48 -6.07
C PHE A 65 -11.11 -13.90 -5.98
N SER A 66 -10.28 -14.92 -5.78
CA SER A 66 -10.69 -16.34 -5.70
C SER A 66 -11.81 -16.62 -4.68
N VAL A 67 -11.92 -15.81 -3.62
CA VAL A 67 -12.88 -16.00 -2.52
C VAL A 67 -14.03 -14.99 -2.55
N PHE A 68 -13.96 -13.95 -3.39
CA PHE A 68 -14.91 -12.83 -3.35
C PHE A 68 -15.65 -12.67 -4.68
N LYS A 69 -16.90 -12.21 -4.58
CA LYS A 69 -17.72 -11.81 -5.71
C LYS A 69 -17.66 -10.30 -5.88
N ASP A 70 -17.88 -9.82 -7.09
CA ASP A 70 -17.90 -8.39 -7.39
C ASP A 70 -18.98 -7.64 -6.57
N SER A 71 -20.06 -8.35 -6.18
CA SER A 71 -21.13 -7.84 -5.31
C SER A 71 -20.68 -7.52 -3.89
N ASP A 72 -19.55 -8.06 -3.45
CA ASP A 72 -19.03 -7.89 -2.09
C ASP A 72 -18.37 -6.52 -1.91
N PHE A 73 -18.12 -5.81 -3.03
CA PHE A 73 -17.47 -4.53 -3.04
C PHE A 73 -18.38 -3.45 -3.60
N LYS A 74 -18.72 -2.47 -2.76
CA LYS A 74 -19.43 -1.26 -3.17
C LYS A 74 -18.53 -0.05 -2.94
N CYS A 75 -18.18 0.63 -4.02
CA CYS A 75 -17.44 1.89 -3.97
C CYS A 75 -18.40 3.04 -4.28
N ASP A 76 -18.55 4.00 -3.36
CA ASP A 76 -19.46 5.15 -3.49
C ASP A 76 -18.79 6.35 -4.21
N THR A 77 -17.91 6.11 -5.20
CA THR A 77 -17.19 7.19 -5.91
C THR A 77 -18.10 7.94 -6.87
#